data_AF-A0A972IQZ9-F1
#
_entry.id   AF-A0A972IQZ9-F1
#
_cell.length_a   1.000
_cell.length_b   1.000
_cell.length_c   1.000
_cell.angle_alpha   90.00
_cell.angle_beta   90.00
_cell.angle_gamma   90.00
#
_symmetry.space_group_name_H-M   'P 1'
#
loop_
_entity.id
_entity.type
_entity.pdbx_description
1 polymer ?
#
loop_
_entity_poly.entity_id
_entity_poly.type
_entity_poly.pdbx_seq_one_letter_code
_entity_poly.pdbx_strand_id
1 'polypeptide(L)' 'EEKLKQKGVDVIGSLPFDENVMIATRKGIPVIQMGGPAAEALARIWRTKILPLLTD' A
#
# COMPACT_ATOMS: atom_id res chain seq x y z
N GLU A 1 -7.10 10.81 -8.07
CA GLU A 1 -7.77 11.05 -6.77
C GLU A 1 -9.06 11.85 -6.90
N GLU A 2 -9.07 12.97 -7.65
CA GLU A 2 -10.27 13.81 -7.87
C GLU A 2 -11.54 13.03 -8.25
N LYS A 3 -11.44 12.10 -9.21
CA LYS A 3 -12.57 11.24 -9.65
C LYS A 3 -13.05 10.25 -8.59
N LEU A 4 -12.20 9.87 -7.64
CA LEU A 4 -12.57 8.94 -6.56
C LEU A 4 -13.29 9.69 -5.43
N LYS A 5 -12.82 10.91 -5.13
CA LYS A 5 -13.51 11.83 -4.21
C LYS A 5 -14.93 12.15 -4.67
N GLN A 6 -15.13 12.40 -5.97
CA GLN A 6 -16.46 12.63 -6.56
C GLN A 6 -17.41 11.43 -6.43
N LYS A 7 -16.89 10.21 -6.24
CA LYS A 7 -17.66 8.99 -6.07
C LYS A 7 -17.88 8.61 -4.60
N GLY A 8 -17.43 9.45 -3.65
CA GLY A 8 -17.50 9.13 -2.22
C GLY A 8 -16.60 7.95 -1.83
N VAL A 9 -15.55 7.66 -2.60
CA VAL A 9 -14.61 6.58 -2.31
C VAL A 9 -13.37 7.16 -1.64
N ASP A 10 -13.14 6.74 -0.40
CA ASP A 10 -11.99 7.17 0.38
C ASP A 10 -10.68 6.59 -0.16
N VAL A 11 -9.71 7.48 -0.41
CA VAL A 11 -8.34 7.09 -0.76
C VAL A 11 -7.53 7.00 0.53
N ILE A 12 -7.24 5.77 0.96
CA ILE A 12 -6.52 5.52 2.22
C ILE A 12 -4.99 5.64 2.10
N GLY A 13 -4.47 5.78 0.89
CA GLY A 13 -3.05 6.02 0.63
C GLY A 13 -2.68 5.82 -0.83
N SER A 14 -1.42 6.14 -1.13
CA SER A 14 -0.81 5.95 -2.44
C SER A 14 0.52 5.21 -2.28
N LEU A 15 0.87 4.42 -3.29
CA LEU A 15 2.16 3.74 -3.36
C LEU A 15 3.03 4.43 -4.41
N PRO A 16 4.28 4.80 -4.08
CA PRO A 16 5.21 5.30 -5.08
C PRO A 16 5.57 4.18 -6.07
N PHE A 17 6.09 4.59 -7.24
CA PHE A 17 6.77 3.65 -8.13
C PHE A 17 7.99 3.06 -7.42
N ASP A 18 8.14 1.74 -7.50
CA ASP A 18 9.22 0.99 -6.85
C ASP A 18 9.49 -0.30 -7.64
N GLU A 19 10.69 -0.43 -8.19
CA GLU A 19 11.09 -1.61 -8.97
C GLU A 19 11.06 -2.90 -8.14
N ASN A 20 11.23 -2.80 -6.81
CA ASN A 20 11.15 -3.95 -5.93
C ASN A 20 9.77 -4.61 -5.96
N VAL A 21 8.69 -3.89 -6.30
CA VAL A 21 7.36 -4.46 -6.49
C VAL A 21 7.36 -5.45 -7.66
N MET A 22 7.96 -5.08 -8.78
CA MET A 22 8.07 -5.93 -9.96
C MET A 22 8.96 -7.14 -9.70
N ILE A 23 10.09 -6.94 -9.01
CA ILE A 23 11.01 -8.01 -8.65
C ILE A 23 10.34 -9.00 -7.69
N ALA A 24 9.69 -8.51 -6.64
CA ALA A 24 8.96 -9.33 -5.66
C ALA A 24 7.88 -10.18 -6.35
N THR A 25 7.11 -9.56 -7.26
CA THR A 25 6.07 -10.24 -8.05
C THR A 25 6.65 -11.38 -8.89
N ARG A 26 7.76 -11.15 -9.60
CA ARG A 26 8.43 -12.20 -10.40
C ARG A 26 8.97 -13.36 -9.55
N LYS A 27 9.39 -13.07 -8.32
CA LYS A 27 9.90 -14.07 -7.37
C LYS A 27 8.79 -14.79 -6.59
N GLY A 28 7.54 -14.36 -6.72
CA GLY A 28 6.42 -14.92 -5.95
C GLY A 28 6.51 -14.65 -4.44
N ILE A 29 7.16 -13.54 -4.04
CA ILE A 29 7.31 -13.16 -2.63
C ILE A 29 6.62 -11.82 -2.34
N PRO A 30 6.17 -11.58 -1.10
CA PRO A 30 5.62 -10.28 -0.72
C PRO A 30 6.67 -9.16 -0.79
N VAL A 31 6.32 -8.00 -1.36
CA VAL A 31 7.23 -6.85 -1.47
C VAL A 31 7.75 -6.34 -0.12
N ILE A 32 6.99 -6.56 0.96
CA ILE A 32 7.43 -6.24 2.33
C ILE A 32 8.70 -6.98 2.77
N GLN A 33 9.04 -8.11 2.14
CA GLN A 33 10.29 -8.85 2.39
C GLN A 33 11.48 -8.29 1.60
N MET A 34 11.22 -7.52 0.54
CA MET A 34 12.25 -6.85 -0.26
C MET A 34 12.59 -5.45 0.28
N GLY A 35 11.64 -4.80 0.96
CA GLY A 35 11.76 -3.40 1.39
C GLY A 35 11.51 -2.40 0.27
N GLY A 36 11.93 -1.15 0.48
CA GLY A 36 11.78 -0.06 -0.47
C GLY A 36 10.56 0.85 -0.22
N PRO A 37 10.46 1.96 -0.97
CA PRO A 37 9.44 2.99 -0.75
C PRO A 37 8.00 2.47 -0.81
N ALA A 38 7.69 1.51 -1.69
CA ALA A 38 6.35 0.93 -1.77
C ALA A 38 6.04 0.03 -0.58
N ALA A 39 7.03 -0.76 -0.11
CA ALA A 39 6.89 -1.58 1.08
C ALA A 39 6.66 -0.73 2.35
N GLU A 40 7.39 0.37 2.48
CA GLU A 40 7.22 1.32 3.60
C GLU A 40 5.85 2.01 3.57
N ALA A 41 5.41 2.46 2.39
CA ALA A 41 4.09 3.05 2.21
C ALA A 41 2.97 2.05 2.54
N LEU A 42 3.07 0.81 2.07
CA LEU A 42 2.15 -0.28 2.40
C LEU A 42 2.07 -0.53 3.91
N ALA A 43 3.22 -0.66 4.57
CA ALA A 43 3.28 -0.90 6.01
C ALA A 43 2.67 0.26 6.82
N ARG A 44 2.88 1.51 6.37
CA ARG A 44 2.27 2.70 6.99
C ARG A 44 0.76 2.72 6.81
N ILE A 45 0.26 2.46 5.59
CA ILE A 45 -1.19 2.40 5.32
C ILE A 45 -1.84 1.32 6.18
N TRP A 46 -1.24 0.12 6.24
CA TRP A 46 -1.72 -0.96 7.09
C TRP A 46 -1.87 -0.52 8.55
N ARG A 47 -0.80 0.00 9.16
CA ARG A 47 -0.80 0.36 10.59
C ARG A 47 -1.75 1.51 10.93
N THR A 48 -1.89 2.50 10.05
CA THR A 48 -2.59 3.75 10.37
C THR A 48 -4.01 3.82 9.86
N LYS A 49 -4.40 2.97 8.90
CA LYS A 49 -5.71 3.00 8.24
C LYS A 49 -6.47 1.69 8.32
N ILE A 50 -5.79 0.55 8.17
CA ILE A 50 -6.46 -0.76 8.11
C ILE A 50 -6.52 -1.42 9.49
N LEU A 51 -5.38 -1.53 10.18
CA LEU A 51 -5.29 -2.23 11.46
C LEU A 51 -6.30 -1.69 12.50
N PRO A 52 -6.50 -0.36 12.67
CA PRO A 52 -7.48 0.16 13.61
C PRO A 52 -8.93 -0.28 13.32
N LEU A 53 -9.26 -0.57 12.05
CA LEU A 53 -10.61 -1.03 11.66
C LEU A 53 -10.85 -2.51 11.96
N LEU A 54 -9.79 -3.25 12.30
CA LEU A 54 -9.83 -4.69 12.56
C LEU A 54 -9.72 -5.03 14.06
N THR A 55 -9.42 -4.05 14.89
CA THR A 55 -9.15 -4.22 16.33
C THR A 55 -10.29 -3.72 17.23
N ASP A 56 -11.47 -3.49 16.65
CA ASP A 56 -12.72 -3.24 17.38
C ASP A 56 -13.45 -4.56 17.72
#